data_AF-A0A5E4IY99-F1
#
_entry.id   AF-A0A5E4IY99-F1
#
_cell.length_a   1.000
_cell.length_b   1.000
_cell.length_c   1.000
_cell.angle_alpha   90.00
_cell.angle_beta   90.00
_cell.angle_gamma   90.00
#
_symmetry.space_group_name_H-M   'P 1'
#
loop_
_entity.id
_entity.type
_entity.pdbx_description
1 polymer ?
#
loop_
_entity_poly.entity_id
_entity_poly.type
_entity_poly.pdbx_seq_one_letter_code
_entity_poly.pdbx_strand_id
1 'polypeptide(L)'
;MRQNINCIDDGGKIKILKLFAVICLMSMTSATVLAADETITLGPASISLDLGNIGFYVVEKGDVVSMDHERPRFQYEIASANIKIDASDKVVLEVHQMSTPERLDSPISRRDQATGIEHCIERSDMMPVTGDMKTEAYTIDGHQGVLATINNDPNNPLYVAAWSPDQKDGTGTIVCLIGSDLPWEMTKKIFNSVSSLGVNK
;
A
#
# COMPACT_ATOMS: atom_id res chain seq x y z
N MET A 1 5.78 89.97 0.19
CA MET A 1 7.08 90.37 -0.38
C MET A 1 7.89 89.10 -0.59
N ARG A 2 8.22 88.82 -1.86
CA ARG A 2 9.25 87.92 -2.41
C ARG A 2 9.36 86.45 -1.95
N GLN A 3 9.32 85.59 -2.97
CA GLN A 3 9.78 84.21 -3.03
C GLN A 3 11.22 84.03 -2.52
N ASN A 4 11.57 82.82 -2.10
CA ASN A 4 12.75 82.14 -2.63
C ASN A 4 12.60 80.62 -2.53
N ILE A 5 12.74 79.99 -3.71
CA ILE A 5 12.92 78.57 -3.96
C ILE A 5 14.42 78.28 -3.88
N ASN A 6 14.79 77.12 -3.33
CA ASN A 6 15.90 76.23 -3.74
C ASN A 6 15.77 74.97 -2.85
N CYS A 7 15.44 73.76 -3.35
CA CYS A 7 16.25 72.82 -4.17
C CYS A 7 17.58 72.48 -3.47
N ILE A 8 18.06 71.24 -3.28
CA ILE A 8 17.84 69.89 -3.85
C ILE A 8 18.64 68.87 -2.98
N ASP A 9 18.18 67.61 -2.92
CA ASP A 9 18.86 66.30 -2.68
C ASP A 9 19.85 66.12 -1.49
N ASP A 10 20.13 64.92 -0.97
CA ASP A 10 19.94 63.53 -1.40
C ASP A 10 19.98 62.65 -0.13
N GLY A 11 19.56 61.39 -0.23
CA GLY A 11 20.17 60.36 0.61
C GLY A 11 19.30 59.77 1.72
N GLY A 12 18.38 58.90 1.30
CA GLY A 12 18.55 57.50 1.69
C GLY A 12 17.95 57.01 3.01
N LYS A 13 16.82 56.29 2.85
CA LYS A 13 16.52 54.99 3.49
C LYS A 13 15.98 54.99 4.93
N ILE A 14 14.74 55.45 5.03
CA ILE A 14 13.55 54.69 5.50
C ILE A 14 13.82 53.44 6.37
N LYS A 15 13.66 53.65 7.69
CA LYS A 15 12.79 52.95 8.65
C LYS A 15 12.72 51.40 8.57
N ILE A 16 13.50 50.75 9.41
CA ILE A 16 13.27 49.36 9.85
C ILE A 16 12.24 49.37 10.98
N LEU A 17 10.98 49.07 10.68
CA LEU A 17 9.98 48.71 11.68
C LEU A 17 9.54 47.26 11.40
N LYS A 18 9.84 46.38 12.35
CA LYS A 18 9.65 44.94 12.30
C LYS A 18 8.16 44.59 12.21
N LEU A 19 7.74 43.95 11.12
CA LEU A 19 6.44 43.31 10.97
C LEU A 19 6.68 41.79 10.90
N PHE A 20 6.41 41.07 11.97
CA PHE A 20 6.40 39.61 11.98
C PHE A 20 5.01 39.13 11.57
N ALA A 21 4.85 38.77 10.30
CA ALA A 21 3.74 37.96 9.81
C ALA A 21 4.33 36.68 9.22
N VAL A 22 4.37 35.61 10.03
CA VAL A 22 4.75 34.27 9.56
C VAL A 22 3.45 33.56 9.20
N ILE A 23 3.11 33.58 7.92
CA ILE A 23 2.06 32.73 7.35
C ILE A 23 2.76 31.42 6.96
N CYS A 24 2.66 30.39 7.81
CA CYS A 24 3.01 29.03 7.43
C CYS A 24 1.90 28.48 6.53
N LEU A 25 2.02 28.74 5.23
CA LEU A 25 1.24 28.05 4.21
C LEU A 25 1.74 26.60 4.17
N MET A 26 1.03 25.68 4.82
CA MET A 26 1.25 24.25 4.59
C MET A 26 0.78 23.95 3.17
N SER A 27 1.71 23.92 2.22
CA SER A 27 1.48 23.39 0.89
C SER A 27 1.19 21.90 1.03
N MET A 28 -0.10 21.52 0.98
CA MET A 28 -0.49 20.17 0.59
C MET A 28 -0.04 20.00 -0.86
N THR A 29 1.11 19.37 -1.07
CA THR A 29 1.50 18.87 -2.39
C THR A 29 0.61 17.69 -2.71
N SER A 30 -0.52 17.94 -3.37
CA SER A 30 -1.24 16.90 -4.10
C SER A 30 -0.41 16.58 -5.34
N ALA A 31 0.31 15.47 -5.31
CA ALA A 31 0.95 14.93 -6.49
C ALA A 31 -0.14 14.36 -7.41
N THR A 32 -0.32 14.94 -8.59
CA THR A 32 -1.11 14.34 -9.66
C THR A 32 -0.16 13.54 -10.55
N VAL A 33 -0.14 12.22 -10.39
CA VAL A 33 0.64 11.32 -11.25
C VAL A 33 -0.19 10.94 -12.48
N LEU A 34 0.38 11.18 -13.67
CA LEU A 34 -0.12 10.65 -14.94
C LEU A 34 0.76 9.45 -15.31
N ALA A 35 0.18 8.26 -15.27
CA ALA A 35 0.79 6.98 -15.70
C ALA A 35 2.24 6.75 -15.21
N ALA A 36 2.49 6.94 -13.91
CA ALA A 36 3.72 6.47 -13.29
C ALA A 36 3.40 5.26 -12.42
N ASP A 37 4.28 4.25 -12.47
CA ASP A 37 4.27 3.16 -11.53
C ASP A 37 4.29 3.73 -10.11
N GLU A 38 3.24 3.45 -9.34
CA GLU A 38 3.14 3.91 -7.95
C GLU A 38 3.91 2.92 -7.08
N THR A 39 4.96 3.40 -6.41
CA THR A 39 5.78 2.57 -5.51
C THR A 39 5.35 2.81 -4.07
N ILE A 40 4.82 1.77 -3.44
CA ILE A 40 4.34 1.78 -2.06
C ILE A 40 5.25 0.91 -1.20
N THR A 41 6.00 1.54 -0.30
CA THR A 41 6.81 0.85 0.71
C THR A 41 5.99 0.57 1.97
N LEU A 42 5.89 -0.72 2.35
CA LEU A 42 5.17 -1.25 3.50
C LEU A 42 6.08 -2.24 4.25
N GLY A 43 6.44 -1.89 5.49
CA GLY A 43 7.34 -2.71 6.31
C GLY A 43 8.61 -3.12 5.54
N PRO A 44 8.88 -4.42 5.38
CA PRO A 44 10.10 -4.90 4.73
C PRO A 44 10.05 -4.89 3.19
N ALA A 45 8.93 -4.57 2.54
CA ALA A 45 8.80 -4.66 1.09
C ALA A 45 8.39 -3.33 0.44
N SER A 46 8.85 -3.14 -0.80
CA SER A 46 8.36 -2.08 -1.69
C SER A 46 7.68 -2.72 -2.89
N ILE A 47 6.41 -2.37 -3.11
CA ILE A 47 5.58 -2.89 -4.19
C ILE A 47 5.32 -1.75 -5.18
N SER A 48 5.60 -2.01 -6.45
CA SER A 48 5.30 -1.12 -7.56
C SER A 48 4.06 -1.61 -8.30
N LEU A 49 3.17 -0.70 -8.72
CA LEU A 49 1.94 -1.04 -9.42
C LEU A 49 1.52 0.06 -10.42
N ASP A 50 0.97 -0.35 -11.57
CA ASP A 50 0.38 0.56 -12.55
C ASP A 50 -1.08 0.89 -12.19
N LEU A 51 -1.29 2.12 -11.76
CA LEU A 51 -2.59 2.71 -11.44
C LEU A 51 -3.07 3.75 -12.48
N GLY A 52 -2.39 3.87 -13.62
CA GLY A 52 -2.71 4.89 -14.62
C GLY A 52 -4.12 4.79 -15.21
N ASN A 53 -4.73 3.60 -15.13
CA ASN A 53 -6.04 3.31 -15.70
C ASN A 53 -7.21 3.37 -14.70
N ILE A 54 -6.96 3.66 -13.42
CA ILE A 54 -7.99 3.64 -12.37
C ILE A 54 -8.57 5.01 -12.02
N GLY A 55 -8.11 6.08 -12.69
CA GLY A 55 -8.57 7.45 -12.46
C GLY A 55 -7.80 8.14 -11.33
N PHE A 56 -8.45 9.12 -10.67
CA PHE A 56 -7.87 9.80 -9.52
C PHE A 56 -7.95 8.88 -8.29
N TYR A 57 -6.82 8.72 -7.59
CA TYR A 57 -6.74 7.91 -6.40
C TYR A 57 -5.93 8.59 -5.30
N VAL A 58 -6.11 8.11 -4.07
CA VAL A 58 -5.32 8.51 -2.90
C VAL A 58 -4.77 7.25 -2.23
N VAL A 59 -3.49 7.27 -1.87
CA VAL A 59 -2.85 6.21 -1.09
C VAL A 59 -2.82 6.62 0.38
N GLU A 60 -3.39 5.79 1.24
CA GLU A 60 -3.37 5.95 2.70
C GLU A 60 -2.70 4.74 3.34
N LYS A 61 -1.59 4.97 4.05
CA LYS A 61 -0.91 3.90 4.79
C LYS A 61 -1.56 3.72 6.15
N GLY A 62 -1.80 2.46 6.52
CA GLY A 62 -2.27 2.08 7.85
C GLY A 62 -1.12 2.02 8.87
N ASP A 63 -1.50 1.85 10.13
CA ASP A 63 -0.57 1.51 11.19
C ASP A 63 -0.07 0.07 11.03
N VAL A 64 1.13 -0.21 11.54
CA VAL A 64 1.66 -1.58 11.61
C VAL A 64 1.02 -2.30 12.79
N VAL A 65 0.39 -3.45 12.51
CA VAL A 65 -0.19 -4.32 13.54
C VAL A 65 0.77 -5.46 13.84
N SER A 66 1.04 -5.72 15.12
CA SER A 66 1.87 -6.83 15.57
C SER A 66 1.04 -7.83 16.38
N MET A 67 1.23 -9.13 16.14
CA MET A 67 0.49 -10.21 16.80
C MET A 67 1.32 -11.49 16.96
N ASP A 68 1.00 -12.26 18.00
CA ASP A 68 1.57 -13.58 18.23
C ASP A 68 0.84 -14.66 17.40
N HIS A 69 1.59 -15.50 16.69
CA HIS A 69 1.10 -16.76 16.14
C HIS A 69 1.53 -17.90 17.05
N GLU A 70 0.59 -18.75 17.48
CA GLU A 70 0.89 -19.77 18.50
C GLU A 70 1.39 -21.12 17.94
N ARG A 71 1.02 -21.48 16.70
CA ARG A 71 1.28 -22.82 16.13
C ARG A 71 1.52 -22.79 14.61
N PRO A 72 2.78 -22.76 14.13
CA PRO A 72 4.01 -22.69 14.91
C PRO A 72 4.19 -21.32 15.56
N ARG A 73 5.11 -21.22 16.53
CA ARG A 73 5.28 -20.00 17.30
C ARG A 73 6.17 -19.00 16.57
N PHE A 74 5.62 -17.85 16.21
CA PHE A 74 6.36 -16.71 15.66
C PHE A 74 5.63 -15.39 15.93
N GLN A 75 6.33 -14.27 15.82
CA GLN A 75 5.72 -12.94 15.77
C GLN A 75 5.34 -12.60 14.33
N TYR A 76 4.22 -11.91 14.18
CA TYR A 76 3.70 -11.47 12.90
C TYR A 76 3.51 -9.96 12.89
N GLU A 77 3.94 -9.29 11.83
CA GLU A 77 3.67 -7.88 11.59
C GLU A 77 2.92 -7.70 10.27
N ILE A 78 1.88 -6.87 10.27
CA ILE A 78 1.09 -6.52 9.10
C ILE A 78 1.23 -5.02 8.88
N ALA A 79 1.83 -4.62 7.77
CA ALA A 79 1.82 -3.24 7.29
C ALA A 79 0.84 -3.12 6.12
N SER A 80 -0.08 -2.16 6.16
CA SER A 80 -1.14 -2.02 5.16
C SER A 80 -1.15 -0.66 4.46
N ALA A 81 -1.73 -0.62 3.27
CA ALA A 81 -2.14 0.61 2.61
C ALA A 81 -3.47 0.40 1.86
N ASN A 82 -4.31 1.43 1.90
CA ASN A 82 -5.53 1.52 1.13
C ASN A 82 -5.34 2.50 -0.03
N ILE A 83 -5.75 2.08 -1.22
CA ILE A 83 -5.84 2.94 -2.40
C ILE A 83 -7.31 3.24 -2.62
N LYS A 84 -7.66 4.50 -2.38
CA LYS A 84 -9.02 5.01 -2.46
C LYS A 84 -9.30 5.56 -3.86
N ILE A 85 -10.38 5.10 -4.47
CA ILE A 85 -10.94 5.64 -5.71
C ILE A 85 -12.35 6.12 -5.38
N ASP A 86 -12.68 7.36 -5.75
CA ASP A 86 -13.95 8.00 -5.42
C ASP A 86 -14.33 7.88 -3.92
N ALA A 87 -13.32 8.05 -3.05
CA ALA A 87 -13.41 7.96 -1.59
C ALA A 87 -13.78 6.58 -1.00
N SER A 88 -13.80 5.51 -1.82
CA SER A 88 -13.96 4.13 -1.36
C SER A 88 -12.64 3.38 -1.46
N ASP A 89 -12.31 2.53 -0.49
CA ASP A 89 -11.15 1.64 -0.55
C ASP A 89 -11.41 0.61 -1.67
N LYS A 90 -10.63 0.70 -2.75
CA LYS A 90 -10.81 -0.12 -3.96
C LYS A 90 -9.69 -1.10 -4.19
N VAL A 91 -8.50 -0.78 -3.72
CA VAL A 91 -7.36 -1.69 -3.70
C VAL A 91 -6.73 -1.62 -2.32
N VAL A 92 -6.43 -2.77 -1.73
CA VAL A 92 -5.77 -2.88 -0.43
C VAL A 92 -4.46 -3.63 -0.64
N LEU A 93 -3.38 -3.11 -0.06
CA LEU A 93 -2.09 -3.77 -0.01
C LEU A 93 -1.77 -4.14 1.42
N GLU A 94 -1.27 -5.34 1.63
CA GLU A 94 -0.70 -5.76 2.90
C GLU A 94 0.66 -6.42 2.68
N VAL A 95 1.59 -6.16 3.59
CA VAL A 95 2.86 -6.88 3.70
C VAL A 95 2.90 -7.51 5.07
N HIS A 96 2.93 -8.83 5.07
CA HIS A 96 2.96 -9.68 6.24
C HIS A 96 4.40 -10.14 6.46
N GLN A 97 4.93 -9.91 7.65
CA GLN A 97 6.28 -10.32 8.04
C GLN A 97 6.22 -11.28 9.23
N MET A 98 6.75 -12.48 9.04
CA MET A 98 6.97 -13.47 10.09
C MET A 98 8.39 -13.32 10.65
N SER A 99 8.53 -13.45 11.97
CA SER A 99 9.86 -13.40 12.62
C SER A 99 10.78 -14.58 12.30
N THR A 100 10.22 -15.66 11.75
CA THR A 100 10.95 -16.88 11.38
C THR A 100 10.46 -17.38 10.01
N PRO A 101 11.33 -18.01 9.21
CA PRO A 101 10.90 -18.61 7.94
C PRO A 101 9.94 -19.77 8.18
N GLU A 102 8.84 -19.78 7.45
CA GLU A 102 7.83 -20.85 7.52
C GLU A 102 7.60 -21.48 6.15
N ARG A 103 7.09 -22.72 6.12
CA ARG A 103 6.73 -23.41 4.87
C ARG A 103 5.46 -22.79 4.27
N LEU A 104 5.63 -21.91 3.30
CA LEU A 104 4.52 -21.25 2.61
C LEU A 104 3.82 -22.15 1.60
N ASP A 105 4.48 -23.22 1.14
CA ASP A 105 3.93 -24.25 0.25
C ASP A 105 3.14 -25.36 0.97
N SER A 106 3.06 -25.29 2.30
CA SER A 106 2.41 -26.28 3.16
C SER A 106 1.56 -25.57 4.22
N PRO A 107 0.56 -26.21 4.83
CA PRO A 107 -0.20 -25.59 5.91
C PRO A 107 0.70 -25.22 7.10
N ILE A 108 0.71 -23.93 7.47
CA ILE A 108 1.41 -23.46 8.68
C ILE A 108 0.49 -23.45 9.91
N SER A 109 -0.83 -23.44 9.73
CA SER A 109 -1.80 -23.55 10.82
C SER A 109 -2.91 -24.54 10.42
N ARG A 110 -3.83 -24.89 11.32
CA ARG A 110 -4.96 -25.78 11.00
C ARG A 110 -6.24 -24.98 10.88
N ARG A 111 -6.77 -24.88 9.66
CA ARG A 111 -8.14 -24.48 9.33
C ARG A 111 -8.41 -24.69 7.83
N ASP A 112 -8.68 -25.91 7.38
CA ASP A 112 -9.00 -26.26 5.97
C ASP A 112 -8.05 -25.72 4.85
N GLN A 113 -6.96 -25.05 5.22
CA GLN A 113 -5.96 -24.42 4.38
C GLN A 113 -5.07 -25.47 3.72
N ALA A 114 -4.78 -25.27 2.44
CA ALA A 114 -3.83 -26.05 1.67
C ALA A 114 -2.39 -25.53 1.80
N THR A 115 -2.19 -24.23 2.08
CA THR A 115 -0.85 -23.61 2.10
C THR A 115 -0.65 -22.58 3.23
N GLY A 116 0.58 -22.10 3.38
CA GLY A 116 0.92 -21.01 4.30
C GLY A 116 0.59 -19.64 3.72
N ILE A 117 0.61 -19.48 2.40
CA ILE A 117 0.12 -18.25 1.75
C ILE A 117 -1.38 -18.06 2.01
N GLU A 118 -2.16 -19.13 1.93
CA GLU A 118 -3.60 -19.07 2.28
C GLU A 118 -3.83 -18.65 3.73
N HIS A 119 -2.97 -19.12 4.65
CA HIS A 119 -3.03 -18.67 6.04
C HIS A 119 -2.87 -17.15 6.16
N CYS A 120 -1.93 -16.56 5.40
CA CYS A 120 -1.74 -15.11 5.40
C CYS A 120 -2.98 -14.37 4.89
N ILE A 121 -3.65 -14.90 3.86
CA ILE A 121 -4.94 -14.34 3.40
C ILE A 121 -6.00 -14.42 4.52
N GLU A 122 -6.10 -15.55 5.23
CA GLU A 122 -7.05 -15.69 6.34
C GLU A 122 -6.78 -14.74 7.53
N ARG A 123 -5.53 -14.26 7.68
CA ARG A 123 -5.11 -13.31 8.70
C ARG A 123 -5.21 -11.85 8.28
N SER A 124 -5.45 -11.62 6.99
CA SER A 124 -5.59 -10.28 6.42
C SER A 124 -6.84 -9.56 6.91
N ASP A 125 -6.78 -8.23 7.01
CA ASP A 125 -7.96 -7.41 7.29
C ASP A 125 -8.95 -7.43 6.10
N MET A 126 -8.48 -7.86 4.92
CA MET A 126 -9.31 -8.11 3.74
C MET A 126 -10.28 -9.29 3.91
N MET A 127 -10.04 -10.20 4.86
CA MET A 127 -10.86 -11.38 5.07
C MET A 127 -11.99 -11.09 6.07
N PRO A 128 -13.27 -11.10 5.64
CA PRO A 128 -14.38 -10.89 6.57
C PRO A 128 -14.58 -12.12 7.46
N VAL A 129 -15.05 -11.89 8.69
CA VAL A 129 -15.23 -12.90 9.74
C VAL A 129 -16.05 -14.12 9.30
N THR A 130 -16.98 -13.94 8.35
CA THR A 130 -17.89 -14.99 7.84
C THR A 130 -17.80 -15.17 6.33
N GLY A 131 -16.71 -14.73 5.69
CA GLY A 131 -16.52 -14.90 4.25
C GLY A 131 -16.15 -16.34 3.90
N ASP A 132 -16.76 -16.89 2.86
CA ASP A 132 -16.17 -18.02 2.16
C ASP A 132 -15.04 -17.52 1.26
N MET A 133 -13.95 -18.30 1.21
CA MET A 133 -12.79 -18.06 0.37
C MET A 133 -12.60 -19.25 -0.56
N LYS A 134 -12.45 -18.98 -1.86
CA LYS A 134 -12.02 -19.97 -2.86
C LYS A 134 -10.66 -19.57 -3.39
N THR A 135 -9.74 -20.53 -3.47
CA THR A 135 -8.36 -20.28 -3.87
C THR A 135 -8.00 -21.08 -5.11
N GLU A 136 -7.11 -20.50 -5.93
CA GLU A 136 -6.45 -21.18 -7.03
C GLU A 136 -4.99 -20.72 -7.15
N ALA A 137 -4.16 -21.53 -7.79
CA ALA A 137 -2.78 -21.17 -8.06
C ALA A 137 -2.71 -19.95 -8.99
N TYR A 138 -1.86 -18.99 -8.64
CA TYR A 138 -1.68 -17.76 -9.42
C TYR A 138 -0.21 -17.38 -9.49
N THR A 139 0.21 -16.73 -10.57
CA THR A 139 1.57 -16.20 -10.70
C THR A 139 1.51 -14.70 -10.72
N ILE A 140 2.26 -14.06 -9.81
CA ILE A 140 2.33 -12.61 -9.65
C ILE A 140 3.78 -12.22 -9.46
N ASP A 141 4.25 -11.22 -10.21
CA ASP A 141 5.66 -10.80 -10.23
C ASP A 141 6.65 -11.97 -10.43
N GLY A 142 6.28 -12.96 -11.24
CA GLY A 142 7.08 -14.17 -11.48
C GLY A 142 7.14 -15.18 -10.33
N HIS A 143 6.52 -14.89 -9.19
CA HIS A 143 6.45 -15.79 -8.03
C HIS A 143 5.19 -16.67 -8.10
N GLN A 144 5.32 -17.93 -7.69
CA GLN A 144 4.17 -18.79 -7.45
C GLN A 144 3.43 -18.29 -6.20
N GLY A 145 2.12 -18.13 -6.31
CA GLY A 145 1.27 -17.58 -5.27
C GLY A 145 -0.16 -18.13 -5.37
N VAL A 146 -1.07 -17.43 -4.71
CA VAL A 146 -2.49 -17.80 -4.62
C VAL A 146 -3.34 -16.62 -5.07
N LEU A 147 -4.37 -16.90 -5.87
CA LEU A 147 -5.49 -16.00 -6.10
C LEU A 147 -6.67 -16.51 -5.28
N ALA A 148 -7.13 -15.70 -4.34
CA ALA A 148 -8.35 -15.92 -3.59
C ALA A 148 -9.48 -15.06 -4.15
N THR A 149 -10.69 -15.63 -4.17
CA THR A 149 -11.94 -14.89 -4.34
C THR A 149 -12.72 -15.00 -3.03
N ILE A 150 -12.96 -13.86 -2.40
CA ILE A 150 -13.64 -13.70 -1.13
C ILE A 150 -15.03 -13.11 -1.39
N ASN A 151 -16.01 -13.55 -0.61
CA ASN A 151 -17.44 -13.22 -0.71
C ASN A 151 -18.16 -13.97 -1.84
N ASN A 152 -19.32 -14.53 -1.49
CA ASN A 152 -20.16 -15.30 -2.42
C ASN A 152 -21.11 -14.41 -3.24
N ASP A 153 -21.13 -13.09 -3.06
CA ASP A 153 -21.88 -12.19 -3.93
C ASP A 153 -21.20 -12.11 -5.30
N PRO A 154 -21.79 -12.71 -6.37
CA PRO A 154 -21.18 -12.69 -7.69
C PRO A 154 -21.10 -11.29 -8.29
N ASN A 155 -21.83 -10.32 -7.73
CA ASN A 155 -21.88 -8.95 -8.23
C ASN A 155 -20.76 -8.07 -7.65
N ASN A 156 -20.16 -8.46 -6.53
CA ASN A 156 -19.09 -7.69 -5.89
C ASN A 156 -18.08 -8.61 -5.17
N PRO A 157 -17.37 -9.48 -5.92
CA PRO A 157 -16.32 -10.31 -5.35
C PRO A 157 -15.10 -9.47 -4.96
N LEU A 158 -14.45 -9.83 -3.87
CA LEU A 158 -13.12 -9.32 -3.53
C LEU A 158 -12.08 -10.33 -4.02
N TYR A 159 -11.21 -9.90 -4.92
CA TYR A 159 -10.08 -10.72 -5.38
C TYR A 159 -8.84 -10.37 -4.59
N VAL A 160 -8.11 -11.37 -4.10
CA VAL A 160 -6.86 -11.18 -3.37
C VAL A 160 -5.77 -12.05 -3.99
N ALA A 161 -4.73 -11.43 -4.53
CA ALA A 161 -3.53 -12.14 -4.94
C ALA A 161 -2.48 -12.06 -3.83
N ALA A 162 -1.86 -13.19 -3.50
CA ALA A 162 -0.84 -13.28 -2.46
C ALA A 162 0.40 -14.04 -2.97
N TRP A 163 1.58 -13.54 -2.62
CA TRP A 163 2.86 -14.14 -3.00
C TRP A 163 3.94 -13.82 -1.98
N SER A 164 5.05 -14.56 -2.03
CA SER A 164 6.21 -14.32 -1.18
C SER A 164 7.45 -14.01 -2.02
N PRO A 165 7.94 -12.75 -2.02
CA PRO A 165 9.10 -12.36 -2.80
C PRO A 165 10.42 -12.91 -2.24
N ASP A 166 10.44 -13.38 -0.99
CA ASP A 166 11.62 -13.97 -0.36
C ASP A 166 11.57 -15.50 -0.31
N GLN A 167 10.53 -16.12 -0.88
CA GLN A 167 10.36 -17.57 -0.82
C GLN A 167 11.49 -18.31 -1.52
N LYS A 168 12.10 -19.25 -0.80
CA LYS A 168 13.12 -20.19 -1.29
C LYS A 168 12.81 -21.60 -0.79
N ASP A 169 12.82 -22.57 -1.70
CA ASP A 169 12.55 -23.98 -1.39
C ASP A 169 11.25 -24.23 -0.61
N GLY A 170 10.22 -23.42 -0.88
CA GLY A 170 8.93 -23.47 -0.20
C GLY A 170 8.84 -22.65 1.08
N THR A 171 9.95 -22.09 1.57
CA THR A 171 10.02 -21.33 2.83
C THR A 171 10.22 -19.83 2.61
N GLY A 172 9.55 -18.99 3.41
CA GLY A 172 9.67 -17.53 3.34
C GLY A 172 9.31 -16.86 4.66
N THR A 173 9.65 -15.58 4.79
CA THR A 173 9.32 -14.74 5.95
C THR A 173 8.36 -13.62 5.59
N ILE A 174 8.23 -13.26 4.31
CA ILE A 174 7.43 -12.13 3.86
C ILE A 174 6.37 -12.62 2.88
N VAL A 175 5.12 -12.23 3.12
CA VAL A 175 4.01 -12.46 2.18
C VAL A 175 3.40 -11.10 1.84
N CYS A 176 3.34 -10.79 0.56
CA CYS A 176 2.66 -9.62 0.02
C CYS A 176 1.27 -10.03 -0.44
N LEU A 177 0.28 -9.20 -0.13
CA LEU A 177 -1.11 -9.38 -0.54
C LEU A 177 -1.59 -8.11 -1.24
N ILE A 178 -2.34 -8.29 -2.33
CA ILE A 178 -3.07 -7.22 -3.00
C ILE A 178 -4.52 -7.66 -3.19
N GLY A 179 -5.43 -6.93 -2.56
CA GLY A 179 -6.88 -7.09 -2.67
C GLY A 179 -7.49 -6.03 -3.58
N SER A 180 -8.53 -6.37 -4.33
CA SER A 180 -9.30 -5.41 -5.14
C SER A 180 -10.74 -5.87 -5.34
N ASP A 181 -11.69 -4.96 -5.11
CA ASP A 181 -13.12 -5.13 -5.39
C ASP A 181 -13.53 -4.47 -6.73
N LEU A 182 -12.56 -4.05 -7.54
CA LEU A 182 -12.80 -3.51 -8.88
C LEU A 182 -13.25 -4.64 -9.84
N PRO A 183 -13.92 -4.29 -10.97
CA PRO A 183 -14.23 -5.25 -12.01
C PRO A 183 -13.01 -6.08 -12.40
N TRP A 184 -13.19 -7.39 -12.59
CA TRP A 184 -12.09 -8.34 -12.75
C TRP A 184 -11.04 -7.91 -13.79
N GLU A 185 -11.46 -7.39 -14.95
CA GLU A 185 -10.53 -6.95 -16.00
C GLU A 185 -9.61 -5.80 -15.56
N MET A 186 -10.07 -4.95 -14.63
CA MET A 186 -9.26 -3.88 -14.05
C MET A 186 -8.35 -4.44 -12.95
N THR A 187 -8.90 -5.25 -12.04
CA THR A 187 -8.15 -5.95 -10.99
C THR A 187 -6.99 -6.76 -11.57
N LYS A 188 -7.25 -7.55 -12.62
CA LYS A 188 -6.23 -8.35 -13.30
C LYS A 188 -5.11 -7.50 -13.91
N LYS A 189 -5.43 -6.34 -14.48
CA LYS A 189 -4.40 -5.42 -15.01
C LYS A 189 -3.50 -4.90 -13.89
N ILE A 190 -4.07 -4.55 -12.74
CA ILE A 190 -3.31 -4.13 -11.56
C ILE A 190 -2.43 -5.29 -11.06
N PHE A 191 -2.99 -6.50 -10.92
CA PHE A 191 -2.23 -7.66 -10.44
C PHE A 191 -1.07 -8.01 -11.39
N ASN A 192 -1.26 -7.86 -12.70
CA ASN A 192 -0.24 -8.13 -13.70
C ASN A 192 0.87 -7.06 -13.75
N SER A 193 0.61 -5.85 -13.24
CA SER A 193 1.61 -4.77 -13.19
C SER A 193 2.42 -4.76 -11.90
N VAL A 194 2.05 -5.61 -10.93
CA VAL A 194 2.78 -5.72 -9.66
C VAL A 194 4.24 -6.11 -9.91
N SER A 195 5.14 -5.35 -9.27
CA SER A 195 6.55 -5.71 -9.16
C SER A 195 7.09 -5.46 -7.75
N SER A 196 7.74 -6.47 -7.18
CA SER A 196 8.39 -6.39 -5.86
C SER A 196 9.80 -5.83 -6.05
N LEU A 197 10.04 -4.61 -5.62
CA LEU A 197 11.31 -3.90 -5.85
C LEU A 197 12.43 -4.31 -4.87
N GLY A 198 12.14 -5.25 -3.97
CA GLY A 198 13.10 -5.83 -3.04
C GLY A 198 12.53 -6.01 -1.64
N VAL A 199 13.21 -6.87 -0.88
CA VAL A 199 13.02 -7.03 0.56
C VAL A 199 14.14 -6.28 1.27
N ASN A 200 13.78 -5.24 2.03
CA ASN A 200 14.70 -4.52 2.89
C ASN A 200 15.04 -5.44 4.07
N LYS A 201 16.30 -5.90 4.11
CA LYS A 201 16.84 -6.71 5.20
C LYS A 201 17.41 -5.85 6.33
#